data_AF-A0A6J1AIE3-F1
#
_entry.id   AF-A0A6J1AIE3-F1
#
_cell.length_a   1.000
_cell.length_b   1.000
_cell.length_c   1.000
_cell.angle_alpha   90.00
_cell.angle_beta   90.00
_cell.angle_gamma   90.00
#
_symmetry.space_group_name_H-M   'P 1'
#
loop_
_entity.id
_entity.type
_entity.pdbx_description
1 polymer ?
#
loop_
_entity_poly.entity_id
_entity_poly.type
_entity_poly.pdbx_seq_one_letter_code
_entity_poly.pdbx_strand_id
1 'polypeptide(L)'
;MGIPAQTQLQEDKENGVSTIPLLTPFKMGRFNLSHRIVMPPMTRQRSYNNIPQPHAALYYSQRTTEGGLLITEATVVSESARGYKDTPGIWSKEQVEAWKPIVDAVHAKGGIFFCQIWHVGRASTYEYQPNGQAPVSSTSKQLMPQVQANATEAAKFSPPRRLRTEEIPLVINDYRVAARNAMEAGKFLFRL
;
A
#
# COMPACT_ATOMS: atom_id res chain seq x y z
N MET A 1 -1.93 19.40 37.24
CA MET A 1 -3.24 19.75 36.65
C MET A 1 -2.97 20.29 35.26
N GLY A 2 -3.29 19.53 34.22
CA GLY A 2 -3.05 19.94 32.83
C GLY A 2 -4.12 20.95 32.39
N ILE A 3 -3.69 21.99 31.68
CA ILE A 3 -4.59 22.98 31.09
C ILE A 3 -5.45 22.27 30.01
N PRO A 4 -6.77 22.49 29.96
CA PRO A 4 -7.62 21.89 28.94
C PRO A 4 -7.20 22.34 27.53
N ALA A 5 -7.21 21.42 26.56
CA ALA A 5 -6.80 21.70 25.18
C ALA A 5 -7.58 22.85 24.49
N GLN A 6 -8.78 23.18 24.98
CA GLN A 6 -9.56 24.34 24.49
C GLN A 6 -8.97 25.68 24.95
N THR A 7 -8.38 25.73 26.14
CA THR A 7 -7.75 26.93 26.70
C THR A 7 -6.43 27.24 26.00
N GLN A 8 -5.70 26.19 25.59
CA GLN A 8 -4.44 26.30 24.84
C GLN A 8 -4.64 26.85 23.43
N LEU A 9 -5.72 26.42 22.75
CA LEU A 9 -6.11 26.97 21.44
C LEU A 9 -6.56 28.45 21.50
N GLN A 10 -6.97 28.93 22.68
CA GLN A 10 -7.32 30.34 22.90
C GLN A 10 -6.08 31.20 23.15
N GLU A 11 -5.12 30.73 23.96
CA GLU A 11 -3.83 31.42 24.18
C GLU A 11 -2.98 31.50 22.90
N ASP A 12 -2.98 30.46 22.06
CA ASP A 12 -2.23 30.44 20.80
C ASP A 12 -2.72 31.48 19.78
N LYS A 13 -4.01 31.84 19.83
CA LYS A 13 -4.59 32.92 19.00
C LYS A 13 -4.19 34.31 19.48
N GLU A 14 -3.94 34.49 20.77
CA GLU A 14 -3.51 35.79 21.34
C GLU A 14 -2.02 36.07 21.09
N ASN A 15 -1.18 35.04 20.87
CA ASN A 15 0.26 35.18 20.66
C ASN A 15 0.70 35.24 19.17
N GLY A 16 -0.23 35.35 18.21
CA GLY A 16 0.10 35.48 16.79
C GLY A 16 0.79 34.25 16.15
N VAL A 17 0.85 33.12 16.86
CA VAL A 17 1.37 31.85 16.32
C VAL A 17 0.26 31.23 15.47
N SER A 18 0.33 31.50 14.16
CA SER A 18 -0.55 30.84 13.19
C SER A 18 -0.33 29.32 13.25
N THR A 19 -1.29 28.59 13.80
CA THR A 19 -1.26 27.12 13.83
C THR A 19 -1.33 26.59 12.40
N ILE A 20 -0.27 25.93 11.92
CA ILE A 20 -0.26 25.33 10.58
C ILE A 20 -1.22 24.12 10.58
N PRO A 21 -2.36 24.16 9.87
CA PRO A 21 -3.40 23.11 9.98
C PRO A 21 -2.88 21.71 9.68
N LEU A 22 -1.92 21.60 8.76
CA LEU A 22 -1.31 20.34 8.33
C LEU A 22 -0.46 19.68 9.43
N LEU A 23 0.07 20.46 10.37
CA LEU A 23 0.90 19.99 11.49
C LEU A 23 0.08 19.72 12.76
N THR A 24 -1.24 19.87 12.71
CA THR A 24 -2.10 19.59 13.87
C THR A 24 -2.36 18.08 14.01
N PRO A 25 -2.47 17.56 15.24
CA PRO A 25 -2.84 16.17 15.47
C PRO A 25 -4.22 15.81 14.91
N PHE A 26 -4.42 14.51 14.65
CA PHE A 26 -5.70 13.98 14.15
C PHE A 26 -5.97 12.57 14.68
N LYS A 27 -7.17 12.37 15.24
CA LYS A 27 -7.63 11.04 15.66
C LYS A 27 -8.32 10.31 14.51
N MET A 28 -7.63 9.34 13.93
CA MET A 28 -8.15 8.49 12.87
C MET A 28 -8.62 7.16 13.46
N GLY A 29 -9.88 7.08 13.88
CA GLY A 29 -10.42 5.87 14.53
C GLY A 29 -9.66 5.54 15.83
N ARG A 30 -8.92 4.43 15.83
CA ARG A 30 -8.06 4.01 16.96
C ARG A 30 -6.66 4.61 16.95
N PHE A 31 -6.30 5.37 15.92
CA PHE A 31 -4.97 5.94 15.74
C PHE A 31 -4.94 7.41 16.12
N ASN A 32 -3.89 7.80 16.81
CA ASN A 32 -3.58 9.21 17.06
C ASN A 32 -2.42 9.58 16.14
N LEU A 33 -2.71 10.40 15.13
CA LEU A 33 -1.69 10.97 14.25
C LEU A 33 -1.16 12.27 14.86
N SER A 34 0.15 12.47 14.82
CA SER A 34 0.78 13.71 15.29
C SER A 34 0.60 14.87 14.31
N HIS A 35 0.36 14.56 13.04
CA HIS A 35 0.13 15.52 11.95
C HIS A 35 -0.74 14.92 10.85
N ARG A 36 -1.15 15.74 9.88
CA ARG A 36 -2.02 15.34 8.76
C ARG A 36 -1.28 15.08 7.46
N ILE A 37 0.06 15.06 7.49
CA ILE A 37 0.91 14.65 6.36
C ILE A 37 0.92 13.13 6.28
N VAL A 38 0.65 12.58 5.10
CA VAL A 38 0.61 11.14 4.84
C VAL A 38 1.59 10.83 3.71
N MET A 39 2.38 9.77 3.84
CA MET A 39 3.10 9.20 2.71
C MET A 39 2.13 8.37 1.86
N PRO A 40 1.82 8.79 0.62
CA PRO A 40 0.91 8.06 -0.25
C PRO A 40 1.54 6.73 -0.72
N PRO A 41 0.73 5.78 -1.18
CA PRO A 41 1.24 4.56 -1.82
C PRO A 41 1.97 4.92 -3.12
N MET A 42 3.20 4.44 -3.27
CA MET A 42 4.04 4.72 -4.44
C MET A 42 4.76 3.45 -4.89
N THR A 43 4.29 2.80 -5.95
CA THR A 43 4.95 1.64 -6.56
C THR A 43 6.39 1.98 -6.98
N ARG A 44 7.38 1.24 -6.45
CA ARG A 44 8.80 1.50 -6.71
C ARG A 44 9.49 0.49 -7.60
N GLN A 45 8.89 -0.70 -7.78
CA GLN A 45 9.44 -1.81 -8.57
C GLN A 45 10.84 -2.22 -8.09
N ARG A 46 10.99 -2.44 -6.77
CA ARG A 46 12.27 -2.85 -6.15
C ARG A 46 12.17 -4.13 -5.32
N SER A 47 11.11 -4.90 -5.54
CA SER A 47 10.85 -6.17 -4.84
C SER A 47 11.04 -7.33 -5.81
N TYR A 48 12.31 -7.73 -6.01
CA TYR A 48 12.68 -8.81 -6.93
C TYR A 48 11.95 -10.10 -6.57
N ASN A 49 11.45 -10.81 -7.59
CA ASN A 49 10.62 -12.01 -7.41
C ASN A 49 9.40 -11.78 -6.49
N ASN A 50 8.90 -10.55 -6.45
CA ASN A 50 7.81 -10.11 -5.58
C ASN A 50 8.13 -10.20 -4.07
N ILE A 51 9.40 -10.35 -3.69
CA ILE A 51 9.84 -10.36 -2.30
C ILE A 51 10.32 -8.95 -1.92
N PRO A 52 9.74 -8.33 -0.87
CA PRO A 52 10.25 -7.09 -0.31
C PRO A 52 11.73 -7.21 0.06
N GLN A 53 12.52 -6.19 -0.29
CA GLN A 53 13.97 -6.24 -0.11
C GLN A 53 14.41 -5.47 1.14
N PRO A 54 15.56 -5.82 1.77
CA PRO A 54 16.03 -5.16 2.98
C PRO A 54 16.15 -3.63 2.89
N HIS A 55 16.48 -3.09 1.72
CA HIS A 55 16.58 -1.65 1.51
C HIS A 55 15.23 -0.92 1.68
N ALA A 56 14.10 -1.61 1.58
CA ALA A 56 12.78 -1.03 1.81
C ALA A 56 12.61 -0.60 3.28
N ALA A 57 13.25 -1.28 4.23
CA ALA A 57 13.23 -0.89 5.64
C ALA A 57 13.84 0.50 5.82
N LEU A 58 15.01 0.74 5.21
CA LEU A 58 15.63 2.06 5.19
C LEU A 58 14.74 3.10 4.48
N TYR A 59 14.16 2.73 3.33
CA TYR A 59 13.32 3.63 2.53
C TYR A 59 12.10 4.17 3.30
N TYR A 60 11.34 3.29 3.97
CA TYR A 60 10.17 3.69 4.76
C TYR A 60 10.58 4.34 6.08
N SER A 61 11.63 3.82 6.75
CA SER A 61 12.14 4.41 7.99
C SER A 61 12.61 5.85 7.80
N GLN A 62 13.26 6.19 6.69
CA GLN A 62 13.66 7.56 6.36
C GLN A 62 12.47 8.54 6.23
N ARG A 63 11.27 8.03 5.93
CA ARG A 63 10.04 8.82 5.75
C ARG A 63 9.13 8.77 6.96
N THR A 64 9.54 8.06 8.00
CA THR A 64 8.75 7.88 9.20
C THR A 64 9.05 8.99 10.21
N THR A 65 7.98 9.64 10.64
CA THR A 65 7.92 10.56 11.77
C THR A 65 7.04 9.95 12.86
N GLU A 66 7.23 10.37 14.11
CA GLU A 66 6.42 9.91 15.23
C GLU A 66 4.94 10.29 15.03
N GLY A 67 4.05 9.30 15.07
CA GLY A 67 2.63 9.46 14.78
C GLY A 67 2.30 9.84 13.33
N GLY A 68 3.25 9.70 12.40
CA GLY A 68 3.03 9.87 10.97
C GLY A 68 2.38 8.63 10.33
N LEU A 69 1.48 8.84 9.38
CA LEU A 69 0.85 7.75 8.62
C LEU A 69 1.60 7.50 7.30
N LEU A 70 1.97 6.25 7.08
CA LEU A 70 2.59 5.77 5.84
C LEU A 70 1.70 4.68 5.22
N ILE A 71 1.60 4.70 3.90
CA ILE A 71 0.95 3.64 3.12
C ILE A 71 2.03 3.00 2.25
N THR A 72 2.15 1.68 2.27
CA THR A 72 3.11 0.94 1.45
C THR A 72 2.87 1.21 -0.03
N GLU A 73 3.87 0.90 -0.85
CA GLU A 73 3.63 0.62 -2.25
C GLU A 73 2.58 -0.49 -2.46
N ALA A 74 1.98 -0.49 -3.65
CA ALA A 74 0.93 -1.43 -3.99
C ALA A 74 1.45 -2.87 -3.89
N THR A 75 0.86 -3.65 -2.98
CA THR A 75 1.32 -4.97 -2.58
C THR A 75 0.33 -6.02 -3.08
N VAL A 76 0.82 -6.90 -3.94
CA VAL A 76 -0.02 -7.79 -4.73
C VAL A 76 -0.58 -8.93 -3.87
N VAL A 77 -1.87 -9.26 -4.07
CA VAL A 77 -2.61 -10.24 -3.23
C VAL A 77 -2.48 -11.70 -3.67
N SER A 78 -2.06 -11.96 -4.91
CA SER A 78 -1.85 -13.31 -5.47
C SER A 78 -1.02 -13.25 -6.76
N GLU A 79 -0.55 -14.39 -7.26
CA GLU A 79 0.25 -14.43 -8.49
C GLU A 79 -0.51 -13.87 -9.71
N SER A 80 -1.81 -14.17 -9.85
CA SER A 80 -2.65 -13.65 -10.94
C SER A 80 -2.97 -12.16 -10.82
N ALA A 81 -2.73 -11.56 -9.65
CA ALA A 81 -3.03 -10.16 -9.36
C ALA A 81 -1.93 -9.19 -9.82
N ARG A 82 -0.84 -9.70 -10.42
CA ARG A 82 0.34 -8.95 -10.88
C ARG A 82 0.09 -8.22 -12.20
N GLY A 83 0.71 -7.05 -12.37
CA GLY A 83 0.73 -6.31 -13.65
C GLY A 83 2.00 -5.50 -13.91
N TYR A 84 2.94 -5.53 -12.97
CA TYR A 84 4.19 -4.79 -13.05
C TYR A 84 5.32 -5.68 -12.52
N LYS A 85 6.50 -5.49 -13.11
CA LYS A 85 7.72 -6.16 -12.65
C LYS A 85 8.13 -5.66 -11.26
N ASP A 86 8.70 -6.56 -10.46
CA ASP A 86 9.34 -6.26 -9.17
C ASP A 86 8.46 -5.51 -8.15
N THR A 87 7.14 -5.71 -8.16
CA THR A 87 6.24 -5.21 -7.12
C THR A 87 6.13 -6.22 -5.98
N PRO A 88 6.07 -5.79 -4.71
CA PRO A 88 5.99 -6.74 -3.60
C PRO A 88 4.67 -7.50 -3.59
N GLY A 89 4.72 -8.71 -3.04
CA GLY A 89 3.54 -9.53 -2.74
C GLY A 89 3.28 -9.67 -1.25
N ILE A 90 2.14 -10.25 -0.89
CA ILE A 90 1.82 -10.66 0.48
C ILE A 90 0.92 -11.90 0.57
N TRP A 91 1.05 -12.82 -0.39
CA TRP A 91 0.31 -14.08 -0.43
C TRP A 91 1.08 -15.27 0.13
N SER A 92 2.42 -15.21 0.14
CA SER A 92 3.28 -16.29 0.63
C SER A 92 3.88 -15.99 2.00
N LYS A 93 4.27 -17.06 2.73
CA LYS A 93 4.97 -16.92 4.02
C LYS A 93 6.31 -16.20 3.87
N GLU A 94 7.05 -16.47 2.80
CA GLU A 94 8.32 -15.81 2.53
C GLU A 94 8.16 -14.29 2.39
N GLN A 95 7.11 -13.84 1.68
CA GLN A 95 6.79 -12.42 1.57
C GLN A 95 6.43 -11.80 2.92
N VAL A 96 5.65 -12.52 3.75
CA VAL A 96 5.32 -12.08 5.11
C VAL A 96 6.56 -11.89 5.96
N GLU A 97 7.47 -12.88 5.99
CA GLU A 97 8.73 -12.78 6.74
C GLU A 97 9.60 -11.63 6.24
N ALA A 98 9.65 -11.39 4.93
CA ALA A 98 10.39 -10.28 4.35
C ALA A 98 9.80 -8.91 4.69
N TRP A 99 8.48 -8.81 4.90
CA TRP A 99 7.82 -7.58 5.33
C TRP A 99 8.08 -7.22 6.80
N LYS A 100 8.22 -8.21 7.69
CA LYS A 100 8.42 -7.98 9.14
C LYS A 100 9.50 -6.95 9.50
N PRO A 101 10.76 -7.07 9.04
CA PRO A 101 11.79 -6.09 9.38
C PRO A 101 11.51 -4.69 8.84
N ILE A 102 10.75 -4.58 7.74
CA ILE A 102 10.34 -3.28 7.16
C ILE A 102 9.28 -2.63 8.06
N VAL A 103 8.29 -3.41 8.52
CA VAL A 103 7.26 -2.95 9.44
C VAL A 103 7.86 -2.54 10.78
N ASP A 104 8.76 -3.36 11.32
CA ASP A 104 9.47 -3.07 12.57
C ASP A 104 10.27 -1.77 12.48
N ALA A 105 10.95 -1.51 11.35
CA ALA A 105 11.71 -0.28 11.13
C ALA A 105 10.84 1.00 11.11
N VAL A 106 9.57 0.90 10.71
CA VAL A 106 8.59 2.00 10.77
C VAL A 106 8.04 2.16 12.19
N HIS A 107 7.65 1.05 12.83
CA HIS A 107 7.13 1.07 14.20
C HIS A 107 8.17 1.52 15.23
N ALA A 108 9.45 1.19 15.05
CA ALA A 108 10.54 1.65 15.89
C ALA A 108 10.69 3.19 15.92
N LYS A 109 10.16 3.90 14.91
CA LYS A 109 10.12 5.36 14.84
C LYS A 109 8.76 5.96 15.24
N GLY A 110 7.85 5.15 15.77
CA GLY A 110 6.50 5.58 16.15
C GLY A 110 5.57 5.84 14.96
N GLY A 111 5.93 5.38 13.76
CA GLY A 111 5.08 5.51 12.58
C GLY A 111 3.88 4.57 12.61
N ILE A 112 2.83 4.94 11.90
CA ILE A 112 1.66 4.09 11.63
C ILE A 112 1.74 3.63 10.18
N PHE A 113 1.70 2.32 9.95
CA PHE A 113 1.98 1.76 8.63
C PHE A 113 0.85 0.89 8.10
N PHE A 114 0.36 1.24 6.91
CA PHE A 114 -0.76 0.57 6.25
C PHE A 114 -0.27 -0.15 5.00
N CYS A 115 -0.72 -1.38 4.79
CA CYS A 115 -0.44 -2.14 3.57
C CYS A 115 -1.54 -1.87 2.53
N GLN A 116 -1.17 -1.34 1.36
CA GLN A 116 -2.08 -1.22 0.23
C GLN A 116 -2.15 -2.57 -0.50
N ILE A 117 -3.19 -3.36 -0.23
CA ILE A 117 -3.43 -4.63 -0.93
C ILE A 117 -3.99 -4.40 -2.33
N TRP A 118 -3.45 -5.09 -3.32
CA TRP A 118 -3.63 -4.72 -4.72
C TRP A 118 -3.87 -5.90 -5.67
N HIS A 119 -4.81 -5.71 -6.59
CA HIS A 119 -5.06 -6.57 -7.74
C HIS A 119 -5.24 -5.71 -9.00
N VAL A 120 -4.38 -5.88 -10.00
CA VAL A 120 -4.38 -5.02 -11.20
C VAL A 120 -5.54 -5.29 -12.16
N GLY A 121 -6.08 -6.52 -12.11
CA GLY A 121 -7.13 -6.96 -13.04
C GLY A 121 -6.65 -6.95 -14.48
N ARG A 122 -7.37 -6.24 -15.37
CA ARG A 122 -7.01 -6.13 -16.80
C ARG A 122 -5.79 -5.23 -17.08
N ALA A 123 -5.26 -4.51 -16.11
CA ALA A 123 -4.02 -3.75 -16.26
C ALA A 123 -2.79 -4.67 -16.11
N SER A 124 -2.72 -5.71 -16.94
CA SER A 124 -1.70 -6.74 -16.92
C SER A 124 -1.43 -7.31 -18.32
N THR A 125 -0.44 -8.19 -18.43
CA THR A 125 -0.07 -8.92 -19.64
C THR A 125 0.05 -10.40 -19.35
N TYR A 126 0.03 -11.23 -20.40
CA TYR A 126 0.25 -12.68 -20.27
C TYR A 126 1.56 -13.02 -19.56
N GLU A 127 2.60 -12.21 -19.73
CA GLU A 127 3.92 -12.40 -19.10
C GLU A 127 3.86 -12.39 -17.57
N TYR A 128 3.01 -11.55 -16.98
CA TYR A 128 2.86 -11.47 -15.53
C TYR A 128 1.91 -12.51 -14.95
N GLN A 129 1.17 -13.23 -15.80
CA GLN A 129 0.15 -14.18 -15.37
C GLN A 129 0.74 -15.58 -15.22
N PRO A 130 0.29 -16.33 -14.19
CA PRO A 130 0.73 -17.71 -14.01
C PRO A 130 0.38 -18.51 -15.27
N ASN A 131 1.36 -19.28 -15.77
CA ASN A 131 1.21 -20.12 -16.98
C ASN A 131 0.77 -19.36 -18.24
N GLY A 132 1.09 -18.06 -18.34
CA GLY A 132 0.75 -17.26 -19.53
C GLY A 132 -0.74 -17.03 -19.73
N GLN A 133 -1.56 -17.22 -18.68
CA GLN A 133 -3.01 -17.09 -18.77
C GLN A 133 -3.46 -15.66 -19.04
N ALA A 134 -4.70 -15.49 -19.51
CA ALA A 134 -5.28 -14.17 -19.69
C ALA A 134 -5.52 -13.47 -18.34
N PRO A 135 -5.16 -12.18 -18.19
CA PRO A 135 -5.52 -11.40 -17.01
C PRO A 135 -7.02 -11.42 -16.76
N VAL A 136 -7.45 -11.35 -15.50
CA VAL A 136 -8.87 -11.39 -15.15
C VAL A 136 -9.48 -10.00 -15.01
N SER A 137 -10.77 -9.86 -15.33
CA SER A 137 -11.49 -8.60 -15.16
C SER A 137 -13.01 -8.81 -15.07
N SER A 138 -13.75 -7.73 -14.86
CA SER A 138 -15.23 -7.72 -14.93
C SER A 138 -15.75 -7.76 -16.37
N THR A 139 -14.89 -7.57 -17.37
CA THR A 139 -15.21 -7.50 -18.79
C THR A 139 -14.11 -8.17 -19.64
N SER A 140 -14.42 -8.54 -20.87
CA SER A 140 -13.44 -8.99 -21.87
C SER A 140 -12.78 -7.84 -22.66
N LYS A 141 -13.15 -6.58 -22.37
CA LYS A 141 -12.59 -5.41 -23.05
C LYS A 141 -11.16 -5.13 -22.60
N GLN A 142 -10.22 -5.24 -23.52
CA GLN A 142 -8.82 -4.85 -23.37
C GLN A 142 -8.69 -3.35 -23.07
N LEU A 143 -7.66 -2.98 -22.31
CA LEU A 143 -7.29 -1.58 -22.14
C LEU A 143 -6.59 -1.07 -23.41
N MET A 144 -6.84 0.19 -23.76
CA MET A 144 -6.04 0.82 -24.79
C MET A 144 -4.59 0.98 -24.32
N PRO A 145 -3.61 0.85 -25.22
CA PRO A 145 -2.22 1.12 -24.88
C PRO A 145 -2.08 2.50 -24.23
N GLN A 146 -1.35 2.58 -23.12
CA GLN A 146 -1.04 3.85 -22.46
C GLN A 146 0.45 4.12 -22.57
N VAL A 147 0.84 5.35 -22.87
CA VAL A 147 2.25 5.77 -22.82
C VAL A 147 2.71 5.63 -21.37
N GLN A 148 3.76 4.83 -21.12
CA GLN A 148 4.31 4.69 -19.78
C GLN A 148 5.01 5.99 -19.33
N ALA A 149 5.14 6.17 -18.02
CA ALA A 149 5.82 7.33 -17.43
C ALA A 149 7.31 7.45 -17.82
N ASN A 150 7.93 6.37 -18.32
CA ASN A 150 9.30 6.38 -18.87
C ASN A 150 9.37 6.90 -20.32
N ALA A 151 8.24 7.28 -20.93
CA ALA A 151 8.11 7.90 -22.25
C ALA A 151 8.72 7.15 -23.44
N THR A 152 9.19 5.91 -23.25
CA THR A 152 9.88 5.13 -24.30
C THR A 152 9.06 3.99 -24.86
N GLU A 153 8.10 3.44 -24.12
CA GLU A 153 7.20 2.38 -24.61
C GLU A 153 5.76 2.53 -24.11
N ALA A 154 4.79 2.23 -24.98
CA ALA A 154 3.40 2.10 -24.55
C ALA A 154 3.24 0.80 -23.73
N ALA A 155 2.64 0.90 -22.55
CA ALA A 155 2.17 -0.24 -21.79
C ALA A 155 1.21 -1.05 -22.67
N LYS A 156 1.69 -2.21 -23.12
CA LYS A 156 0.87 -3.20 -23.79
C LYS A 156 0.08 -3.92 -22.71
N PHE A 157 -1.23 -4.01 -22.88
CA PHE A 157 -2.11 -4.80 -22.02
C PHE A 157 -2.61 -5.99 -22.82
N SER A 158 -2.74 -7.17 -22.20
CA SER A 158 -3.33 -8.33 -22.89
C SER A 158 -4.86 -8.28 -22.80
N PRO A 159 -5.60 -8.81 -23.80
CA PRO A 159 -7.04 -9.03 -23.68
C PRO A 159 -7.39 -9.80 -22.39
N PRO A 160 -8.25 -9.26 -21.51
CA PRO A 160 -8.60 -9.93 -20.28
C PRO A 160 -9.71 -10.97 -20.51
N ARG A 161 -9.74 -11.96 -19.62
CA ARG A 161 -10.88 -12.85 -19.47
C ARG A 161 -11.85 -12.27 -18.45
N ARG A 162 -13.14 -12.26 -18.80
CA ARG A 162 -14.20 -11.94 -17.84
C ARG A 162 -14.28 -13.04 -16.78
N LEU A 163 -14.23 -12.66 -15.50
CA LEU A 163 -14.50 -13.56 -14.39
C LEU A 163 -15.92 -14.10 -14.48
N ARG A 164 -16.06 -15.41 -14.26
CA ARG A 164 -17.35 -16.04 -14.01
C ARG A 164 -17.74 -15.78 -12.56
N THR A 165 -19.04 -15.81 -12.27
CA THR A 165 -19.58 -15.46 -10.95
C THR A 165 -18.99 -16.32 -9.84
N GLU A 166 -18.78 -17.61 -10.11
CA GLU A 166 -18.21 -18.59 -9.20
C GLU A 166 -16.72 -18.38 -8.91
N GLU A 167 -16.02 -17.56 -9.69
CA GLU A 167 -14.61 -17.23 -9.47
C GLU A 167 -14.43 -16.00 -8.56
N ILE A 168 -15.45 -15.16 -8.41
CA ILE A 168 -15.40 -13.94 -7.57
C ILE A 168 -15.06 -14.28 -6.11
N PRO A 169 -15.64 -15.33 -5.48
CA PRO A 169 -15.25 -15.73 -4.13
C PRO A 169 -13.76 -16.06 -3.97
N LEU A 170 -13.08 -16.54 -5.01
CA LEU A 170 -11.64 -16.81 -4.97
C LEU A 170 -10.84 -15.52 -4.86
N VAL A 171 -11.20 -14.49 -5.66
CA VAL A 171 -10.56 -13.16 -5.57
C VAL A 171 -10.81 -12.54 -4.20
N ILE A 172 -12.03 -12.63 -3.67
CA ILE A 172 -12.34 -12.15 -2.31
C ILE A 172 -11.46 -12.88 -1.28
N ASN A 173 -11.27 -14.19 -1.45
CA ASN A 173 -10.40 -14.97 -0.59
C ASN A 173 -8.93 -14.55 -0.68
N ASP A 174 -8.41 -14.19 -1.85
CA ASP A 174 -7.05 -13.65 -2.02
C ASP A 174 -6.86 -12.38 -1.20
N TYR A 175 -7.80 -11.42 -1.30
CA TYR A 175 -7.79 -10.20 -0.48
C TYR A 175 -7.84 -10.52 1.02
N ARG A 176 -8.67 -11.48 1.44
CA ARG A 176 -8.78 -11.92 2.84
C ARG A 176 -7.48 -12.57 3.35
N VAL A 177 -6.83 -13.38 2.54
CA VAL A 177 -5.55 -14.03 2.87
C VAL A 177 -4.44 -12.99 2.97
N ALA A 178 -4.30 -12.13 1.95
CA ALA A 178 -3.36 -11.03 1.94
C ALA A 178 -3.54 -10.12 3.17
N ALA A 179 -4.80 -9.86 3.55
CA ALA A 179 -5.08 -9.05 4.72
C ALA A 179 -4.57 -9.69 6.03
N ARG A 180 -4.84 -10.98 6.21
CA ARG A 180 -4.33 -11.72 7.37
C ARG A 180 -2.81 -11.78 7.40
N ASN A 181 -2.19 -12.02 6.25
CA ASN A 181 -0.74 -12.06 6.09
C ASN A 181 -0.09 -10.71 6.43
N ALA A 182 -0.71 -9.59 6.05
CA ALA A 182 -0.21 -8.27 6.43
C ALA A 182 -0.30 -8.02 7.95
N MET A 183 -1.36 -8.50 8.61
CA MET A 183 -1.41 -8.43 10.08
C MET A 183 -0.31 -9.28 10.73
N GLU A 184 -0.01 -10.45 10.16
CA GLU A 184 1.06 -11.34 10.62
C GLU A 184 2.46 -10.74 10.42
N ALA A 185 2.66 -9.93 9.38
CA ALA A 185 3.92 -9.27 9.05
C ALA A 185 4.32 -8.13 10.02
N GLY A 186 3.74 -8.05 11.21
CA GLY A 186 4.09 -7.02 12.21
C GLY A 186 2.99 -6.00 12.51
N LYS A 187 1.72 -6.34 12.22
CA LYS A 187 0.52 -5.52 12.44
C LYS A 187 0.35 -4.35 11.45
N PHE A 188 0.50 -4.60 10.15
CA PHE A 188 -0.09 -3.67 9.18
C PHE A 188 -1.58 -3.45 9.48
N LEU A 189 -2.06 -2.25 9.18
CA LEU A 189 -3.45 -1.87 9.38
C LEU A 189 -4.14 -1.46 8.08
N PHE A 190 -5.43 -1.75 7.93
CA PHE A 190 -6.09 -1.82 6.62
C PHE A 190 -6.68 -0.52 6.08
N ARG A 191 -6.54 -0.36 4.75
CA ARG A 191 -7.46 0.33 3.85
C ARG A 191 -7.57 -0.46 2.53
N LEU A 192 -8.79 -0.84 2.14
CA LEU A 192 -9.11 -1.44 0.83
C LEU A 192 -9.13 -0.36 -0.27
#